data_AF-A0A351HBG6-F1
#
_entry.id   AF-A0A351HBG6-F1
#
_cell.length_a   1.000
_cell.length_b   1.000
_cell.length_c   1.000
_cell.angle_alpha   90.00
_cell.angle_beta   90.00
_cell.angle_gamma   90.00
#
_symmetry.space_group_name_H-M   'P 1'
#
loop_
_entity.id
_entity.type
_entity.pdbx_description
1 polymer ?
#
loop_
_entity_poly.entity_id
_entity_poly.type
_entity_poly.pdbx_seq_one_letter_code
_entity_poly.pdbx_strand_id
1 'polypeptide(L)'
;MKSRELIEISIKRLSEAGIDNSRFIVFLLSKEILSLTEVDLLLDTKREIESSLTVEFFSAVKRVAKGEPIDYVLGYKDFFGIRLEL
;
A
#
# COMPACT_ATOMS: atom_id res chain seq x y z
N MET A 1 4.16 -5.82 -13.28
CA MET A 1 3.12 -4.78 -13.51
C MET A 1 3.77 -3.41 -13.33
N LYS A 2 3.33 -2.34 -14.02
CA LYS A 2 3.94 -1.01 -13.82
C LYS A 2 3.53 -0.41 -12.47
N SER A 3 4.47 0.23 -11.79
CA SER A 3 4.26 0.87 -10.48
C SER A 3 3.04 1.79 -10.48
N ARG A 4 2.95 2.72 -11.45
CA ARG A 4 1.83 3.65 -11.55
C ARG A 4 0.47 2.96 -11.67
N GLU A 5 0.39 1.94 -12.51
CA GLU A 5 -0.85 1.18 -12.72
C GLU A 5 -1.27 0.44 -11.43
N LEU A 6 -0.31 -0.14 -10.71
CA LEU A 6 -0.54 -0.82 -9.44
C LEU A 6 -1.14 0.12 -8.40
N ILE A 7 -0.60 1.34 -8.30
CA ILE A 7 -1.06 2.38 -7.39
C ILE A 7 -2.46 2.88 -7.77
N GLU A 8 -2.69 3.22 -9.03
CA GLU A 8 -3.99 3.74 -9.50
C GLU A 8 -5.12 2.73 -9.27
N ILE A 9 -4.90 1.45 -9.59
CA ILE A 9 -5.88 0.39 -9.33
C ILE A 9 -6.16 0.25 -7.83
N SER A 10 -5.13 0.33 -7.00
CA SER A 10 -5.25 0.11 -5.56
C SER A 10 -5.96 1.27 -4.87
N ILE A 11 -5.67 2.51 -5.25
CA ILE A 11 -6.39 3.70 -4.75
C ILE A 11 -7.86 3.58 -5.09
N LYS A 12 -8.19 3.25 -6.34
CA LYS A 12 -9.57 3.07 -6.78
C LYS A 12 -10.30 2.02 -5.96
N ARG A 13 -9.68 0.85 -5.73
CA ARG A 13 -10.28 -0.24 -4.93
C ARG A 13 -10.56 0.19 -3.49
N LEU A 14 -9.64 0.90 -2.84
CA LEU A 14 -9.86 1.38 -1.48
C LEU A 14 -10.93 2.48 -1.43
N SER A 15 -10.97 3.37 -2.43
CA SER A 15 -11.97 4.44 -2.49
C SER A 15 -13.38 3.87 -2.72
N GLU A 16 -13.51 2.86 -3.59
CA GLU A 16 -14.77 2.13 -3.80
C GLU A 16 -15.21 1.35 -2.55
N ALA A 17 -14.29 0.98 -1.66
CA ALA A 17 -14.57 0.37 -0.36
C ALA A 17 -14.93 1.40 0.73
N GLY A 18 -15.01 2.70 0.41
CA GLY A 18 -15.37 3.77 1.35
C GLY A 18 -14.22 4.24 2.24
N ILE A 19 -12.97 4.01 1.85
CA ILE A 19 -11.80 4.44 2.62
C ILE A 19 -11.35 5.84 2.14
N ASP A 20 -11.64 6.86 2.94
CA ASP A 20 -11.37 8.26 2.56
C ASP A 20 -9.87 8.57 2.34
N ASN A 21 -8.98 7.98 3.15
CA ASN A 21 -7.54 8.17 3.07
C ASN A 21 -6.83 7.14 2.15
N SER A 22 -7.54 6.63 1.14
CA SER A 22 -7.06 5.59 0.20
C SER A 22 -5.64 5.81 -0.32
N ARG A 23 -5.33 7.03 -0.78
CA ARG A 23 -4.01 7.38 -1.33
C ARG A 23 -2.88 7.22 -0.30
N PHE A 24 -3.12 7.70 0.91
CA PHE A 24 -2.17 7.57 2.02
C PHE A 24 -1.89 6.11 2.35
N ILE A 25 -2.95 5.28 2.45
CA ILE A 25 -2.79 3.85 2.72
C ILE A 25 -1.99 3.16 1.62
N VAL A 26 -2.28 3.44 0.35
CA VAL A 26 -1.57 2.83 -0.78
C VAL A 26 -0.09 3.17 -0.75
N PHE A 27 0.28 4.42 -0.43
CA PHE A 27 1.70 4.78 -0.30
C PHE A 27 2.37 4.17 0.92
N LEU A 28 1.65 4.04 2.04
CA LEU A 28 2.17 3.34 3.21
C LEU A 28 2.46 1.86 2.88
N LEU A 29 1.52 1.16 2.25
CA LEU A 29 1.72 -0.21 1.76
C LEU A 29 2.88 -0.29 0.75
N SER A 30 3.04 0.72 -0.10
CA SER A 30 4.11 0.72 -1.12
C SER A 30 5.48 0.85 -0.49
N LYS A 31 5.57 1.67 0.54
CA LYS A 31 6.79 1.83 1.32
C LYS A 31 7.15 0.52 2.03
N GLU A 32 6.21 -0.12 2.70
CA GLU A 32 6.51 -1.29 3.53
C GLU A 32 6.68 -2.58 2.71
N ILE A 33 5.90 -2.79 1.64
CA ILE A 33 5.94 -4.03 0.85
C ILE A 33 6.92 -3.91 -0.33
N LEU A 34 6.91 -2.78 -1.05
CA LEU A 34 7.70 -2.59 -2.27
C LEU A 34 9.03 -1.87 -2.01
N SER A 35 9.26 -1.36 -0.79
CA SER A 35 10.37 -0.46 -0.48
C SER A 35 10.40 0.80 -1.37
N LEU A 36 9.22 1.30 -1.77
CA LEU A 36 9.09 2.48 -2.64
C LEU A 36 8.43 3.64 -1.89
N THR A 37 9.09 4.79 -1.88
CA THR A 37 8.51 6.03 -1.34
C THR A 37 7.56 6.67 -2.34
N GLU A 38 6.77 7.64 -1.88
CA GLU A 38 5.94 8.45 -2.79
C GLU A 38 6.80 9.16 -3.85
N VAL A 39 8.01 9.62 -3.49
CA VAL A 39 8.94 10.24 -4.45
C VAL A 39 9.36 9.27 -5.54
N ASP A 40 9.69 8.02 -5.19
CA ASP A 40 10.05 6.98 -6.16
C ASP A 40 8.91 6.72 -7.15
N LEU A 41 7.67 6.64 -6.64
CA LEU A 41 6.48 6.37 -7.44
C LEU A 41 6.11 7.53 -8.37
N LEU A 42 6.40 8.77 -7.98
CA LEU A 42 6.16 9.96 -8.78
C LEU A 42 7.23 10.17 -9.86
N LEU A 43 8.50 9.88 -9.55
CA LEU A 43 9.62 10.07 -10.48
C LEU A 43 9.75 8.90 -11.47
N ASP A 44 9.47 7.66 -11.04
CA ASP A 44 9.61 6.45 -11.85
C ASP A 44 8.29 5.69 -11.98
N THR A 45 7.40 6.27 -12.80
CA THR A 45 6.07 5.71 -13.09
C THR A 45 6.09 4.44 -13.95
N LYS A 46 7.23 4.10 -14.54
CA LYS A 46 7.38 2.97 -15.48
C LYS A 46 8.07 1.76 -14.87
N ARG A 47 8.59 1.87 -13.64
CA ARG A 47 9.17 0.76 -12.89
C ARG A 47 8.29 -0.47 -12.95
N GLU A 48 8.88 -1.60 -13.32
CA GLU A 48 8.21 -2.89 -13.21
C GLU A 48 8.33 -3.43 -11.80
N ILE A 49 7.19 -3.82 -11.23
CA ILE A 49 7.11 -4.52 -9.95
C ILE A 49 7.05 -6.02 -10.22
N GLU A 50 7.85 -6.77 -9.46
CA GLU A 50 7.89 -8.23 -9.48
C GLU A 50 6.48 -8.81 -9.23
N SER A 51 6.19 -9.96 -9.83
CA SER A 51 4.90 -10.63 -9.70
C SER A 51 4.60 -11.04 -8.26
N SER A 52 5.58 -11.55 -7.50
CA SER A 52 5.42 -11.95 -6.10
C SER A 52 5.00 -10.76 -5.23
N LEU A 53 5.73 -9.65 -5.32
CA LEU A 53 5.43 -8.39 -4.64
C LEU A 53 4.10 -7.79 -5.06
N THR A 54 3.74 -7.90 -6.35
CA THR A 54 2.42 -7.45 -6.84
C THR A 54 1.29 -8.23 -6.17
N VAL A 55 1.44 -9.55 -6.02
CA VAL A 55 0.45 -10.42 -5.36
C VAL A 55 0.34 -10.09 -3.87
N GLU A 56 1.47 -9.95 -3.20
CA GLU A 56 1.52 -9.56 -1.78
C GLU A 56 0.85 -8.21 -1.54
N PHE A 57 1.20 -7.22 -2.36
CA PHE A 57 0.63 -5.88 -2.30
C PHE A 57 -0.89 -5.88 -2.48
N PHE A 58 -1.40 -6.58 -3.50
CA PHE A 58 -2.85 -6.68 -3.69
C PHE A 58 -3.56 -7.46 -2.59
N SER A 59 -2.89 -8.44 -1.98
CA SER A 59 -3.41 -9.13 -0.80
C SER A 59 -3.60 -8.16 0.37
N ALA A 60 -2.60 -7.31 0.64
CA ALA A 60 -2.69 -6.27 1.67
C ALA A 60 -3.80 -5.25 1.36
N VAL A 61 -3.89 -4.75 0.13
CA VAL A 61 -4.98 -3.84 -0.31
C VAL A 61 -6.35 -4.49 -0.09
N LYS A 62 -6.50 -5.78 -0.42
CA LYS A 62 -7.75 -6.52 -0.24
C LYS A 62 -8.13 -6.68 1.24
N ARG A 63 -7.15 -6.88 2.13
CA ARG A 63 -7.37 -6.93 3.58
C ARG A 63 -7.90 -5.59 4.10
N VAL A 64 -7.23 -4.50 3.74
CA VAL A 64 -7.66 -3.15 4.13
C VAL A 64 -9.04 -2.81 3.57
N ALA A 65 -9.32 -3.13 2.30
CA ALA A 65 -10.63 -2.92 1.68
C ALA A 65 -11.78 -3.66 2.40
N LYS A 66 -11.48 -4.75 3.13
CA LYS A 66 -12.47 -5.49 3.94
C LYS A 66 -12.68 -4.87 5.33
N GLY A 67 -12.03 -3.75 5.64
CA GLY A 67 -12.10 -3.09 6.94
C GLY A 67 -11.06 -3.58 7.94
N GLU A 68 -10.08 -4.38 7.52
CA GLU A 68 -8.97 -4.76 8.40
C GLU A 68 -8.09 -3.53 8.68
N PRO A 69 -7.79 -3.18 9.95
CA PRO A 69 -7.00 -1.99 10.22
C PRO A 69 -5.57 -2.14 9.70
N ILE A 70 -5.04 -1.06 9.13
CA ILE A 70 -3.75 -1.06 8.43
C ILE A 70 -2.59 -1.55 9.31
N ASP A 71 -2.59 -1.22 10.61
CA ASP A 71 -1.56 -1.66 11.55
C ASP A 71 -1.49 -3.21 11.64
N TYR A 72 -2.64 -3.90 11.62
CA TYR A 72 -2.69 -5.38 11.60
C TYR A 72 -2.29 -5.96 10.25
N VAL A 73 -2.51 -5.23 9.16
CA VAL A 73 -2.04 -5.63 7.83
C VAL A 73 -0.52 -5.54 7.75
N LEU A 74 0.07 -4.50 8.34
CA LEU A 74 1.51 -4.26 8.42
C LEU A 74 2.21 -5.08 9.50
N GLY A 75 1.49 -5.57 10.50
CA GLY A 75 2.04 -6.31 11.65
C GLY A 75 2.64 -5.42 12.74
N TYR A 76 2.56 -4.10 12.58
CA TYR A 76 3.06 -3.15 13.56
C TYR A 76 2.22 -1.87 13.57
N LYS A 77 2.33 -1.12 14.66
CA LYS A 77 1.76 0.23 14.81
C LYS A 77 2.86 1.27 14.98
N ASP A 78 2.79 2.37 14.24
CA ASP A 78 3.61 3.56 14.51
C ASP A 78 2.96 4.39 15.63
N PHE A 79 3.71 4.62 16.70
CA PHE A 79 3.25 5.43 17.82
C PHE A 79 4.40 6.30 18.33
N PHE A 80 4.26 7.63 18.18
CA PHE A 80 5.30 8.61 18.52
C PHE A 80 6.66 8.32 17.84
N GLY A 81 6.64 7.81 16.60
CA GLY A 81 7.86 7.47 15.85
C GLY A 81 8.54 6.18 16.31
N ILE A 82 7.86 5.39 17.16
CA ILE A 82 8.30 4.07 17.59
C ILE A 82 7.40 3.02 16.93
N ARG A 83 8.00 2.00 16.32
CA ARG A 83 7.27 0.83 15.82
C ARG A 83 7.00 -0.14 16.97
N LEU A 84 5.72 -0.44 17.19
CA LEU A 84 5.25 -1.42 18.16
C LEU A 84 4.73 -2.64 17.39
N GLU A 85 5.34 -3.80 17.60
CA GLU A 85 4.88 -5.07 17.01
C GLU A 85 3.50 -5.47 17.56
N LEU A 86 2.67 -6.11 16.73
CA LEU A 86 1.31 -6.55 17.06
C LEU A 86 1.15 -8.07 17.09
#